data_AF-A0A2N3AL94-F1
#
_entry.id   AF-A0A2N3AL94-F1
#
_cell.length_a   1.000
_cell.length_b   1.000
_cell.length_c   1.000
_cell.angle_alpha   90.00
_cell.angle_beta   90.00
_cell.angle_gamma   90.00
#
_symmetry.space_group_name_H-M   'P 1'
#
loop_
_entity.id
_entity.type
_entity.pdbx_description
1 polymer ?
#
loop_
_entity_poly.entity_id
_entity_poly.type
_entity_poly.pdbx_seq_one_letter_code
_entity_poly.pdbx_strand_id
1 'polypeptide(L)'
;MKESNSIEEIKEKEIKFLADRMLGKLVKWLRILGYDTAYPSFDNDLSLILTARQEGRILLTRDVNLIKRRNICDFLFVKGDHWEEQLAGIVKGLKLKIDLNSKIFSRCSLCNAPTKDIDKKEVKTHITGEGLTGKE
;
A
#
# COMPACT_ATOMS: atom_id res chain seq x y z
N MET A 1 21.24 31.88 -23.54
CA MET A 1 21.66 31.68 -22.14
C MET A 1 20.38 31.59 -21.31
N LYS A 2 19.80 30.41 -21.10
CA LYS A 2 20.04 29.49 -19.98
C LYS A 2 20.06 30.17 -18.61
N GLU A 3 18.88 30.29 -17.99
CA GLU A 3 18.70 29.87 -16.60
C GLU A 3 17.52 28.90 -16.59
N SER A 4 17.84 27.61 -16.63
CA SER A 4 16.88 26.51 -16.66
C SER A 4 16.66 26.00 -15.24
N ASN A 5 15.39 25.94 -14.85
CA ASN A 5 14.75 24.85 -14.11
C ASN A 5 15.48 24.23 -12.90
N SER A 6 14.99 24.46 -11.68
CA SER A 6 15.28 23.59 -10.52
C SER A 6 14.25 23.61 -9.38
N ILE A 7 13.03 24.19 -9.55
CA ILE A 7 12.02 24.22 -8.48
C ILE A 7 10.76 23.38 -8.81
N GLU A 8 10.64 22.85 -10.03
CA GLU A 8 9.55 21.92 -10.35
C GLU A 8 9.92 20.47 -9.98
N GLU A 9 9.02 19.84 -9.21
CA GLU A 9 9.01 18.42 -8.76
C GLU A 9 9.75 18.07 -7.46
N ILE A 10 9.30 18.63 -6.33
CA ILE A 10 9.13 17.76 -5.14
C ILE A 10 7.80 17.02 -5.35
N LYS A 11 7.82 15.91 -6.10
CA LYS A 11 6.70 14.95 -6.07
C LYS A 11 6.51 14.54 -4.61
N GLU A 12 5.34 14.81 -4.03
CA GLU A 12 4.94 14.21 -2.75
C GLU A 12 5.21 12.71 -2.84
N LYS A 13 6.21 12.23 -2.10
CA LYS A 13 6.62 10.82 -2.15
C LYS A 13 5.43 10.00 -1.68
N GLU A 14 4.81 9.23 -2.58
CA GLU A 14 3.63 8.43 -2.26
C GLU A 14 3.96 7.46 -1.12
N ILE A 15 3.09 7.43 -0.11
CA ILE A 15 3.22 6.52 1.03
C ILE A 15 3.05 5.09 0.53
N LYS A 16 4.02 4.24 0.87
CA LYS A 16 4.01 2.80 0.60
C LYS A 16 4.03 2.02 1.90
N PHE A 17 3.33 0.90 1.92
CA PHE A 17 3.22 0.01 3.06
C PHE A 17 3.84 -1.35 2.75
N LEU A 18 4.38 -1.98 3.78
CA LEU A 18 4.65 -3.41 3.82
C LEU A 18 3.91 -3.94 5.04
N ALA A 19 2.97 -4.87 4.86
CA ALA A 19 2.20 -5.44 5.95
C ALA A 19 2.66 -6.87 6.25
N ASP A 20 2.76 -7.22 7.52
CA ASP A 20 2.97 -8.61 7.94
C ASP A 20 1.74 -9.50 7.68
N ARG A 21 1.92 -10.81 7.87
CA ARG A 21 0.89 -11.83 7.65
C ARG A 21 -0.38 -11.68 8.52
N MET A 22 -0.34 -10.90 9.59
CA MET A 22 -1.48 -10.72 10.50
C MET A 22 -2.53 -9.75 9.94
N LEU A 23 -2.19 -9.02 8.87
CA LEU A 23 -2.97 -7.90 8.37
C LEU A 23 -3.61 -8.18 6.99
N GLY A 24 -3.76 -9.44 6.60
CA GLY A 24 -4.20 -9.82 5.24
C GLY A 24 -5.51 -9.18 4.76
N LYS A 25 -6.51 -8.99 5.63
CA LYS A 25 -7.76 -8.30 5.26
C LYS A 25 -7.55 -6.79 5.10
N LEU A 26 -6.75 -6.18 5.98
CA LEU A 26 -6.39 -4.76 5.93
C LEU A 26 -5.61 -4.42 4.66
N VAL A 27 -4.71 -5.31 4.23
CA VAL A 27 -3.97 -5.19 2.97
C VAL A 27 -4.89 -5.01 1.77
N LYS A 28 -5.94 -5.83 1.67
CA LYS A 28 -6.90 -5.73 0.56
C LYS A 28 -7.56 -4.36 0.51
N TRP A 29 -7.96 -3.83 1.66
CA TRP A 29 -8.62 -2.53 1.76
C TRP A 29 -7.67 -1.36 1.47
N LEU A 30 -6.43 -1.40 1.97
CA LEU A 30 -5.44 -0.39 1.63
C LEU A 30 -5.19 -0.31 0.11
N ARG A 31 -5.11 -1.47 -0.56
CA ARG A 31 -4.98 -1.56 -2.03
C ARG A 31 -6.21 -1.05 -2.77
N ILE A 32 -7.41 -1.39 -2.29
CA ILE A 32 -8.68 -0.85 -2.83
C ILE A 32 -8.69 0.68 -2.74
N LEU A 33 -8.18 1.25 -1.64
CA LEU A 33 -8.07 2.70 -1.48
C LEU A 33 -6.90 3.32 -2.29
N GLY A 34 -6.18 2.53 -3.07
CA GLY A 34 -5.11 2.97 -3.96
C GLY A 34 -3.71 3.03 -3.34
N TYR A 35 -3.53 2.57 -2.10
CA TYR A 35 -2.22 2.59 -1.45
C TYR A 35 -1.36 1.39 -1.85
N ASP A 36 -0.11 1.66 -2.24
CA ASP A 36 0.90 0.62 -2.50
C ASP A 36 1.14 -0.19 -1.22
N THR A 37 0.66 -1.43 -1.17
CA THR A 37 0.76 -2.26 0.02
C THR A 37 1.33 -3.62 -0.33
N ALA A 38 2.62 -3.81 -0.06
CA ALA A 38 3.29 -5.10 -0.17
C ALA A 38 2.79 -6.05 0.92
N TYR A 39 2.63 -7.32 0.54
CA TYR A 39 2.22 -8.40 1.43
C TYR A 39 3.05 -9.64 1.06
N PRO A 40 4.29 -9.70 1.56
CA PRO A 40 5.22 -10.77 1.20
C PRO A 40 4.76 -12.12 1.76
N SER A 41 5.15 -13.20 1.08
CA SER A 41 4.92 -14.58 1.55
C SER A 41 5.85 -15.00 2.68
N PHE A 42 6.97 -14.29 2.87
CA PHE A 42 7.89 -14.51 3.98
C PHE A 42 7.46 -13.72 5.22
N ASP A 43 7.77 -14.25 6.39
CA ASP A 43 7.38 -13.69 7.69
C ASP A 43 8.56 -13.56 8.67
N ASN A 44 9.79 -13.82 8.23
CA ASN A 44 10.97 -13.54 9.05
C ASN A 44 11.11 -12.03 9.26
N ASP A 45 11.09 -11.62 10.52
CA ASP A 45 11.31 -10.26 11.02
C ASP A 45 12.43 -9.50 10.30
N LEU A 46 13.61 -10.13 10.12
CA LEU A 46 14.75 -9.47 9.48
C LEU A 46 14.45 -9.15 8.01
N SER A 47 13.84 -10.09 7.29
CA SER A 47 13.46 -9.91 5.88
C SER A 47 12.40 -8.82 5.74
N LEU A 48 11.42 -8.76 6.64
CA LEU A 48 10.39 -7.71 6.66
C LEU A 48 11.03 -6.32 6.85
N ILE A 49 11.91 -6.17 7.85
CA ILE A 49 12.59 -4.91 8.16
C ILE A 49 13.49 -4.47 6.99
N LEU A 50 14.30 -5.39 6.44
CA LEU A 50 15.21 -5.08 5.34
C LEU A 50 14.44 -4.68 4.06
N THR A 51 13.39 -5.42 3.72
CA THR A 51 12.55 -5.11 2.55
C THR A 51 11.87 -3.75 2.72
N ALA A 52 11.26 -3.49 3.88
CA ALA A 52 10.61 -2.22 4.16
C ALA A 52 11.61 -1.05 4.07
N ARG A 53 12.82 -1.20 4.63
CA ARG A 53 13.87 -0.19 4.53
C ARG A 53 14.34 0.02 3.09
N GLN A 54 14.64 -1.05 2.36
CA GLN A 54 15.18 -0.99 1.00
C GLN A 54 14.18 -0.34 0.03
N GLU A 55 12.89 -0.62 0.19
CA GLU A 55 11.83 -0.09 -0.68
C GLU A 55 11.23 1.23 -0.17
N GLY A 56 11.68 1.73 0.99
CA GLY A 56 11.16 2.95 1.61
C GLY A 56 9.68 2.84 2.00
N ARG A 57 9.28 1.71 2.58
CA ARG A 57 7.91 1.41 3.01
C ARG A 57 7.76 1.54 4.52
N ILE A 58 6.59 1.97 4.96
CA ILE A 58 6.18 1.89 6.36
C ILE A 58 5.78 0.44 6.66
N LEU A 59 6.45 -0.19 7.62
CA LEU A 59 6.12 -1.53 8.09
C LEU A 59 4.87 -1.50 8.98
N LEU A 60 3.78 -2.13 8.54
CA LEU A 60 2.56 -2.33 9.31
C LEU A 60 2.64 -3.68 10.01
N THR A 61 2.50 -3.69 11.34
CA THR A 61 2.55 -4.93 12.12
C THR A 61 1.70 -4.86 13.39
N ARG A 62 1.20 -6.02 13.83
CA ARG A 62 0.63 -6.21 15.17
C ARG A 62 1.56 -6.97 16.11
N ASP A 63 2.74 -7.37 15.64
CA ASP A 63 3.70 -8.13 16.42
C ASP A 63 4.53 -7.22 17.32
N VAL A 64 4.28 -7.34 18.63
CA VAL A 64 4.99 -6.57 19.66
C VAL A 64 6.47 -6.96 19.76
N ASN A 65 6.83 -8.19 19.41
CA ASN A 65 8.23 -8.64 19.43
C ASN A 65 9.02 -8.05 18.26
N LEU A 66 8.39 -7.96 17.08
CA LEU A 66 8.99 -7.33 15.90
C LEU A 66 9.36 -5.86 16.18
N ILE A 67 8.44 -5.08 16.79
CA ILE A 67 8.67 -3.66 17.11
C ILE A 67 9.72 -3.42 18.20
N LYS A 68 9.99 -4.42 19.06
CA LYS A 68 11.00 -4.32 20.12
C LYS A 68 12.43 -4.53 19.63
N ARG A 69 12.61 -4.95 18.36
CA ARG A 69 13.95 -5.20 17.80
C ARG A 69 14.71 -3.89 17.64
N ARG A 70 15.99 -3.91 18.05
CA ARG A 70 16.93 -2.82 17.74
C ARG A 70 17.07 -2.75 16.22
N ASN A 71 16.91 -1.54 15.64
CA ASN A 71 16.98 -1.24 14.21
C ASN A 71 15.71 -1.50 13.36
N ILE A 72 14.51 -1.49 13.94
CA ILE A 72 13.29 -1.42 13.11
C ILE A 72 13.31 -0.17 12.20
N CYS A 73 12.79 -0.31 10.97
CA CYS A 73 12.61 0.80 10.03
C CYS A 73 11.40 1.67 10.42
N ASP A 74 10.98 2.61 9.57
CA ASP A 74 9.71 3.30 9.76
C ASP A 74 8.59 2.25 9.86
N PHE A 75 7.85 2.29 10.97
CA PHE A 75 6.82 1.30 11.27
C PHE A 75 5.59 1.96 11.89
N LEU A 76 4.46 1.26 11.78
CA LEU A 76 3.24 1.60 12.48
C LEU A 76 2.69 0.34 13.15
N PHE A 77 2.60 0.38 14.47
CA PHE A 77 1.92 -0.65 15.23
C PHE A 77 0.40 -0.50 15.04
N VAL A 78 -0.23 -1.53 14.49
CA VAL A 78 -1.66 -1.53 14.18
C VAL A 78 -2.44 -2.02 15.40
N LYS A 79 -3.39 -1.21 15.87
CA LYS A 79 -4.30 -1.54 16.99
C LYS A 79 -5.66 -1.98 16.46
N GLY A 80 -6.42 -2.67 17.30
CA GLY A 80 -7.77 -3.15 16.98
C GLY A 80 -7.78 -4.59 16.46
N ASP A 81 -8.87 -5.29 16.74
CA ASP A 81 -9.04 -6.70 16.35
C ASP A 81 -9.76 -6.85 15.01
N HIS A 82 -10.56 -5.84 14.65
CA HIS A 82 -11.31 -5.78 13.41
C HIS A 82 -10.61 -4.88 12.38
N TRP A 83 -10.65 -5.27 11.11
CA TRP A 83 -9.92 -4.58 10.04
C TRP A 83 -10.42 -3.15 9.83
N GLU A 84 -11.70 -2.87 10.13
CA GLU A 84 -12.31 -1.55 10.07
C GLU A 84 -11.63 -0.58 11.04
N GLU A 85 -11.44 -1.02 12.29
CA GLU A 85 -10.77 -0.25 13.33
C GLU A 85 -9.30 -0.03 12.99
N GLN A 86 -8.64 -1.08 12.49
CA GLN A 86 -7.25 -1.01 12.05
C GLN A 86 -7.08 0.01 10.92
N LEU A 87 -7.94 -0.05 9.90
CA LEU A 87 -7.93 0.89 8.78
C LEU A 87 -8.18 2.33 9.24
N ALA A 88 -9.20 2.55 10.06
CA ALA A 88 -9.49 3.86 10.63
C ALA A 88 -8.30 4.39 11.44
N GLY A 89 -7.64 3.52 12.21
CA GLY A 89 -6.43 3.83 12.97
C GLY A 89 -5.27 4.27 12.09
N ILE A 90 -5.02 3.56 10.98
CA ILE A 90 -3.97 3.92 10.01
C ILE A 90 -4.30 5.25 9.33
N VAL A 91 -5.52 5.41 8.83
CA VAL A 91 -5.96 6.62 8.12
C VAL A 91 -5.82 7.85 9.02
N LYS A 92 -6.26 7.74 10.27
CA LYS A 92 -6.14 8.83 11.25
C LYS A 92 -4.69 9.06 11.68
N GLY A 93 -3.95 7.98 11.98
CA GLY A 93 -2.59 8.05 12.51
C GLY A 93 -1.59 8.63 11.52
N LEU A 94 -1.72 8.30 10.24
CA LEU A 94 -0.88 8.80 9.16
C LEU A 94 -1.50 9.98 8.39
N LYS A 95 -2.68 10.45 8.81
CA LYS A 95 -3.45 11.52 8.15
C LYS A 95 -3.62 11.27 6.64
N LEU A 96 -3.93 10.02 6.30
CA LEU A 96 -4.08 9.59 4.91
C LEU A 96 -5.24 10.34 4.25
N LYS A 97 -4.98 10.92 3.07
CA LYS A 97 -6.02 11.54 2.24
C LYS A 97 -6.63 10.46 1.34
N ILE A 98 -7.87 10.08 1.61
CA ILE A 98 -8.58 9.12 0.78
C ILE A 98 -9.20 9.86 -0.41
N ASP A 99 -8.71 9.56 -1.61
CA ASP A 99 -9.29 10.04 -2.86
C ASP A 99 -10.15 8.94 -3.49
N LEU A 100 -11.46 9.08 -3.31
CA LEU A 100 -12.47 8.14 -3.84
C LEU A 100 -12.74 8.34 -5.33
N ASN A 101 -12.18 9.38 -5.96
CA ASN A 101 -12.41 9.67 -7.38
C ASN A 101 -11.29 9.12 -8.25
N SER A 102 -10.02 9.35 -7.86
CA SER A 102 -8.87 9.03 -8.73
C SER A 102 -8.06 7.82 -8.26
N LYS A 103 -8.02 7.55 -6.95
CA LYS A 103 -7.15 6.50 -6.38
C LYS A 103 -7.88 5.23 -6.00
N ILE A 104 -9.19 5.28 -5.74
CA ILE A 104 -9.93 4.05 -5.47
C ILE A 104 -9.84 3.09 -6.67
N PHE A 105 -9.62 1.82 -6.38
CA PHE A 105 -9.38 0.76 -7.36
C PHE A 105 -8.21 0.97 -8.32
N SER A 106 -7.34 1.97 -8.09
CA SER A 106 -6.11 2.18 -8.88
C SER A 106 -5.06 1.08 -8.70
N ARG A 107 -5.27 0.16 -7.75
CA ARG A 107 -4.43 -1.03 -7.53
C ARG A 107 -5.26 -2.29 -7.35
N CYS A 108 -4.73 -3.40 -7.84
CA CYS A 108 -5.31 -4.71 -7.65
C CYS A 108 -5.28 -5.09 -6.17
N SER A 109 -6.44 -5.43 -5.60
CA SER A 109 -6.56 -5.87 -4.20
C SER A 109 -5.78 -7.17 -3.91
N LEU A 110 -5.56 -8.01 -4.93
CA LEU A 110 -4.88 -9.30 -4.81
C LEU A 110 -3.36 -9.20 -4.98
N CYS A 111 -2.88 -8.54 -6.04
CA CYS A 111 -1.45 -8.52 -6.40
C CYS A 111 -0.77 -7.16 -6.26
N ASN A 112 -1.48 -6.09 -5.85
CA ASN A 112 -0.95 -4.72 -5.67
C ASN A 112 -0.50 -4.00 -6.96
N ALA A 113 -0.61 -4.65 -8.13
CA ALA A 113 -0.29 -4.04 -9.41
C ALA A 113 -1.21 -2.84 -9.69
N PRO A 114 -0.69 -1.73 -10.26
CA PRO A 114 -1.53 -0.66 -10.76
C PRO A 114 -2.56 -1.21 -11.76
N THR A 115 -3.81 -0.77 -11.65
CA THR A 115 -4.86 -1.12 -12.61
C THR A 115 -4.81 -0.16 -13.80
N LYS A 116 -5.40 -0.60 -14.91
CA LYS A 116 -5.59 0.25 -16.09
C LYS A 116 -7.08 0.39 -16.34
N ASP A 117 -7.52 1.59 -16.68
CA ASP A 117 -8.86 1.81 -17.19
C ASP A 117 -8.96 1.13 -18.57
N ILE A 118 -9.95 0.26 -18.74
CA ILE A 118 -10.28 -0.38 -20.01
C ILE A 118 -11.76 -0.15 -20.27
N ASP A 119 -12.12 0.16 -21.51
CA ASP A 119 -13.53 0.21 -21.90
C ASP A 119 -14.15 -1.19 -21.71
N LYS A 120 -15.32 -1.25 -21.06
CA LYS A 120 -16.08 -2.49 -20.86
C LYS A 120 -16.30 -3.25 -22.18
N LYS A 121 -16.40 -2.55 -23.32
CA LYS A 121 -16.56 -3.16 -24.66
C LYS A 121 -15.31 -3.89 -25.16
N GLU A 122 -14.14 -3.56 -24.62
CA GLU A 122 -12.85 -4.16 -24.98
C GLU A 122 -12.47 -5.36 -24.11
N VAL A 123 -13.27 -5.68 -23.08
CA VAL A 123 -13.10 -6.87 -22.24
C VAL A 123 -13.51 -8.11 -23.03
N LYS A 124 -12.68 -8.49 -24.01
CA LYS A 124 -12.67 -9.84 -24.58
C LYS A 124 -11.94 -10.73 -23.58
N THR A 125 -12.61 -11.81 -23.18
CA THR A 125 -12.19 -12.85 -22.22
C THR A 125 -10.71 -13.20 -22.26
N HIS A 126 -9.90 -12.43 -21.54
CA HIS A 126 -8.53 -12.78 -21.17
C HIS A 126 -8.43 -12.69 -19.64
N ILE A 127 -8.90 -13.74 -18.97
CA ILE A 127 -8.69 -13.93 -17.53
C ILE A 127 -7.27 -14.47 -17.36
N THR A 128 -6.29 -13.59 -17.51
CA THR A 128 -4.90 -13.87 -17.14
C THR A 128 -4.45 -12.77 -16.18
N GLY A 129 -4.76 -12.93 -14.89
CA GLY A 129 -4.05 -12.33 -13.74
C GLY A 129 -3.90 -10.80 -13.62
N GLU A 130 -4.29 -10.00 -14.61
CA GLU A 130 -4.11 -8.54 -14.60
C GLU A 130 -5.42 -7.86 -14.16
N GLY A 131 -5.37 -7.12 -13.05
CA GLY A 131 -6.55 -6.50 -12.45
C GLY A 131 -7.16 -5.42 -13.36
N LEU A 132 -8.41 -5.63 -13.78
CA LEU A 132 -9.20 -4.69 -14.57
C LEU A 132 -10.29 -4.06 -13.71
N THR A 133 -10.56 -2.76 -13.90
CA THR A 133 -11.63 -2.03 -13.20
C THR A 133 -12.54 -1.35 -14.21
N GLY A 134 -13.83 -1.65 -14.19
CA GLY A 134 -14.81 -1.01 -15.09
C GLY A 134 -15.51 0.17 -14.40
N LYS A 135 -15.60 1.31 -15.08
CA LYS A 135 -16.48 2.41 -14.67
C LYS A 135 -17.88 2.21 -15.26
N GLU A 136 -18.90 2.63 -14.51
CA GLU A 136 -20.32 2.57 -14.91
C GLU A 136 -20.60 3.31 -16.22
#